data_AF-A0A1J4WL39-F1
#
_entry.id   AF-A0A1J4WL39-F1
#
_cell.length_a   1.000
_cell.length_b   1.000
_cell.length_c   1.000
_cell.angle_alpha   90.00
_cell.angle_beta   90.00
_cell.angle_gamma   90.00
#
_symmetry.space_group_name_H-M   'P 1'
#
loop_
_entity.id
_entity.type
_entity.pdbx_description
1 polymer ?
#
loop_
_entity_poly.entity_id
_entity_poly.type
_entity_poly.pdbx_seq_one_letter_code
_entity_poly.pdbx_strand_id
1 'polypeptide(L)'
;MIKYSKKGFSLIDVIFAIGIILVSLISILGLLRYVIIAGRVSNDKFIATNLAEEGVEIIRAIRDSNWLAGGNWDDNLPSAAEYKRVDYRQNILLNDDPNAYLNIDSSGFYSYDAGTPTKFQRRIYFDPTVQCTPAGDVGQCIHVVSEVKWENYTLVIEDRLYNWRP
;
A
#
# COMPACT_ATOMS: atom_id res chain seq x y z
N MET A 1 52.73 -50.78 -1.60
CA MET A 1 52.28 -50.09 -0.36
C MET A 1 52.36 -48.59 -0.60
N ILE A 2 51.21 -47.92 -0.78
CA ILE A 2 51.16 -46.49 -1.12
C ILE A 2 51.28 -45.69 0.19
N LYS A 3 52.36 -44.93 0.36
CA LYS A 3 52.55 -44.04 1.52
C LYS A 3 51.74 -42.76 1.32
N TYR A 4 50.68 -42.58 2.11
CA TYR A 4 50.02 -41.28 2.23
C TYR A 4 50.93 -40.33 3.03
N SER A 5 51.44 -39.28 2.37
CA SER A 5 52.09 -38.15 3.04
C SER A 5 51.01 -37.34 3.77
N LYS A 6 50.99 -37.39 5.11
CA LYS A 6 50.16 -36.49 5.91
C LYS A 6 50.87 -35.15 6.03
N LYS A 7 50.72 -34.28 5.03
CA LYS A 7 51.18 -32.89 5.12
C LYS A 7 50.31 -32.17 6.16
N GLY A 8 50.94 -31.67 7.22
CA GLY A 8 50.28 -30.82 8.21
C GLY A 8 49.96 -29.43 7.65
N PHE A 9 49.01 -28.74 8.25
CA PHE A 9 48.69 -27.34 7.94
C PHE A 9 49.77 -26.41 8.51
N SER A 10 50.15 -25.37 7.76
CA SER A 10 51.04 -24.32 8.27
C SER A 10 50.25 -23.30 9.09
N LEU A 11 50.90 -22.66 10.06
CA LEU A 11 50.30 -21.57 10.85
C LEU A 11 49.80 -20.43 9.95
N ILE A 12 50.51 -20.14 8.87
CA ILE A 12 50.12 -19.11 7.91
C ILE A 12 48.80 -19.44 7.20
N ASP A 13 48.57 -20.71 6.86
CA ASP A 13 47.34 -21.17 6.21
C ASP A 13 46.13 -21.00 7.14
N VAL A 14 46.32 -21.20 8.44
CA VAL A 14 45.27 -20.97 9.46
C VAL A 14 44.94 -19.49 9.58
N ILE A 15 45.94 -18.61 9.57
CA ILE A 15 45.73 -17.16 9.61
C ILE A 15 44.95 -16.70 8.36
N PHE A 16 45.31 -17.20 7.18
CA PHE A 16 44.57 -16.91 5.95
C PHE A 16 43.13 -17.43 6.01
N ALA A 17 42.92 -18.67 6.49
CA ALA A 17 41.58 -19.24 6.62
C ALA A 17 40.69 -18.41 7.55
N ILE A 18 41.22 -17.99 8.71
CA ILE A 18 40.50 -17.11 9.65
C ILE A 18 40.20 -15.77 8.99
N GLY A 19 41.16 -15.18 8.26
CA GLY A 19 40.96 -13.93 7.53
C GLY A 19 39.78 -14.00 6.55
N ILE A 20 39.69 -15.08 5.76
CA ILE A 20 38.58 -15.29 4.83
C ILE A 20 37.25 -15.40 5.59
N ILE A 21 37.21 -16.19 6.68
CA ILE A 21 36.00 -16.37 7.50
C ILE A 21 35.50 -15.03 8.06
N LEU A 22 36.40 -14.17 8.55
CA LEU A 22 36.04 -12.88 9.12
C LEU A 22 35.42 -11.95 8.07
N VAL A 23 36.01 -11.88 6.87
CA VAL A 23 35.47 -11.06 5.77
C VAL A 23 34.10 -11.59 5.31
N SER A 24 33.96 -12.92 5.18
CA SER A 24 32.69 -13.56 4.85
C SER A 24 31.61 -13.27 5.91
N LEU A 25 31.95 -13.33 7.19
CA LEU A 25 31.00 -13.09 8.28
C LEU A 25 30.44 -11.66 8.24
N ILE A 26 31.29 -10.66 8.04
CA ILE A 26 30.85 -9.25 7.93
C ILE A 26 29.88 -9.08 6.75
N SER A 27 30.20 -9.72 5.62
CA SER A 27 29.37 -9.68 4.41
C SER A 27 27.97 -10.28 4.66
N ILE A 28 27.92 -11.43 5.33
CA ILE A 28 26.65 -12.11 5.67
C ILE A 28 25.81 -11.25 6.62
N LEU A 29 26.41 -10.66 7.66
CA LEU A 29 25.70 -9.78 8.59
C LEU A 29 25.14 -8.53 7.88
N GLY A 30 25.89 -7.95 6.95
CA GLY A 30 25.43 -6.84 6.11
C GLY A 30 24.21 -7.22 5.26
N LEU A 31 24.26 -8.39 4.62
CA LEU A 31 23.15 -8.90 3.81
C LEU A 31 21.91 -9.18 4.67
N LEU A 32 22.08 -9.80 5.84
CA LEU A 32 20.96 -10.10 6.75
C LEU A 32 20.23 -8.82 7.17
N ARG A 33 20.97 -7.76 7.52
CA ARG A 33 20.38 -6.46 7.84
C ARG A 33 19.57 -5.91 6.65
N TYR A 34 20.13 -5.97 5.44
CA TYR A 34 19.45 -5.53 4.24
C TYR A 34 18.14 -6.29 3.99
N VAL A 35 18.18 -7.63 4.09
CA VAL A 35 16.99 -8.49 3.87
C VAL A 35 15.88 -8.17 4.87
N ILE A 36 16.21 -7.94 6.15
CA ILE A 36 15.21 -7.58 7.17
C ILE A 36 14.53 -6.24 6.84
N ILE A 37 15.31 -5.24 6.43
CA ILE A 37 14.76 -3.92 6.06
C ILE A 37 13.91 -4.03 4.79
N ALA A 38 14.43 -4.72 3.76
CA ALA A 38 13.71 -4.94 2.51
C ALA A 38 12.38 -5.69 2.75
N GLY A 39 12.38 -6.69 3.63
CA GLY A 39 11.17 -7.41 4.03
C GLY A 39 10.12 -6.52 4.68
N ARG A 40 10.54 -5.61 5.57
CA ARG A 40 9.62 -4.63 6.20
C ARG A 40 9.02 -3.68 5.17
N VAL A 41 9.85 -3.08 4.32
CA VAL A 41 9.38 -2.16 3.25
C VAL A 41 8.43 -2.88 2.29
N SER A 42 8.72 -4.14 1.94
CA SER A 42 7.84 -4.95 1.09
C SER A 42 6.51 -5.25 1.76
N ASN A 43 6.51 -5.56 3.06
CA ASN A 43 5.28 -5.82 3.82
C ASN A 43 4.43 -4.54 3.94
N ASP A 44 5.05 -3.40 4.25
CA ASP A 44 4.34 -2.13 4.34
C ASP A 44 3.74 -1.71 3.01
N LYS A 45 4.49 -1.90 1.91
CA LYS A 45 3.99 -1.64 0.56
C LYS A 45 2.79 -2.54 0.23
N PHE A 46 2.85 -3.82 0.59
CA PHE A 46 1.73 -4.74 0.40
C PHE A 46 0.48 -4.28 1.15
N ILE A 47 0.62 -3.88 2.43
CA ILE A 47 -0.50 -3.34 3.21
C ILE A 47 -1.04 -2.07 2.56
N ALA A 48 -0.17 -1.12 2.19
CA ALA A 48 -0.57 0.12 1.55
C ALA A 48 -1.31 -0.11 0.23
N THR A 49 -0.91 -1.11 -0.56
CA THR A 49 -1.62 -1.50 -1.80
C THR A 49 -3.03 -1.98 -1.50
N ASN A 50 -3.21 -2.90 -0.56
CA ASN A 50 -4.54 -3.37 -0.20
C ASN A 50 -5.42 -2.24 0.36
N LEU A 51 -4.87 -1.35 1.19
CA LEU A 51 -5.60 -0.18 1.71
C LEU A 51 -6.02 0.79 0.61
N ALA A 52 -5.16 0.98 -0.40
CA ALA A 52 -5.45 1.83 -1.53
C ALA A 52 -6.55 1.22 -2.42
N GLU A 53 -6.47 -0.08 -2.70
CA GLU A 53 -7.49 -0.83 -3.47
C GLU A 53 -8.84 -0.81 -2.74
N GLU A 54 -8.85 -1.07 -1.43
CA GLU A 54 -10.05 -0.98 -0.59
C GLU A 54 -10.68 0.42 -0.68
N GLY A 55 -9.85 1.46 -0.68
CA GLY A 55 -10.32 2.84 -0.82
C GLY A 55 -11.14 3.06 -2.10
N VAL A 56 -10.66 2.55 -3.23
CA VAL A 56 -11.39 2.61 -4.52
C VAL A 56 -12.64 1.74 -4.49
N GLU A 57 -12.56 0.56 -3.89
CA GLU A 57 -13.68 -0.37 -3.80
C GLU A 57 -14.85 0.19 -2.99
N ILE A 58 -14.57 0.92 -1.89
CA ILE A 58 -15.61 1.63 -1.13
C ILE A 58 -16.32 2.66 -2.01
N ILE A 59 -15.59 3.37 -2.88
CA ILE A 59 -16.22 4.33 -3.80
C ILE A 59 -17.10 3.63 -4.85
N ARG A 60 -16.66 2.48 -5.37
CA ARG A 60 -17.51 1.64 -6.25
C ARG A 60 -18.76 1.16 -5.51
N ALA A 61 -18.61 0.74 -4.25
CA ALA A 61 -19.74 0.31 -3.44
C ALA A 61 -20.76 1.43 -3.20
N ILE A 62 -20.32 2.69 -2.99
CA ILE A 62 -21.20 3.86 -2.89
C ILE A 62 -22.01 4.04 -4.18
N ARG A 63 -21.32 4.06 -5.33
CA ARG A 63 -21.98 4.17 -6.65
C ARG A 63 -23.01 3.07 -6.86
N ASP A 64 -22.62 1.82 -6.65
CA ASP A 64 -23.46 0.67 -6.91
C ASP A 64 -24.67 0.67 -5.96
N SER A 65 -24.49 1.12 -4.71
CA SER A 65 -25.59 1.33 -3.76
C SER A 65 -26.59 2.38 -4.27
N ASN A 66 -26.11 3.47 -4.87
CA ASN A 66 -27.00 4.49 -5.45
C ASN A 66 -27.83 3.95 -6.62
N TRP A 67 -27.22 3.15 -7.50
CA TRP A 67 -27.95 2.47 -8.59
C TRP A 67 -29.04 1.54 -8.07
N LEU A 68 -28.73 0.73 -7.05
CA LEU A 68 -29.69 -0.17 -6.43
C LEU A 68 -30.85 0.58 -5.76
N ALA A 69 -30.59 1.77 -5.22
CA ALA A 69 -31.60 2.64 -4.66
C ALA A 69 -32.45 3.38 -5.72
N GLY A 70 -32.08 3.31 -7.00
CA GLY A 70 -32.75 4.01 -8.10
C GLY A 70 -32.44 5.52 -8.19
N GLY A 71 -31.40 5.98 -7.49
CA GLY A 71 -30.91 7.36 -7.52
C GLY A 71 -29.92 7.63 -8.67
N ASN A 72 -29.25 8.79 -8.63
CA ASN A 72 -28.15 9.06 -9.54
C ASN A 72 -26.91 8.30 -9.08
N TRP A 73 -26.12 7.82 -10.04
CA TRP A 73 -24.95 6.98 -9.76
C TRP A 73 -23.89 7.68 -8.90
N ASP A 74 -23.79 8.99 -9.02
CA ASP A 74 -22.85 9.89 -8.35
C ASP A 74 -23.42 10.55 -7.10
N ASP A 75 -24.62 10.16 -6.64
CA ASP A 75 -25.16 10.65 -5.38
C ASP A 75 -24.16 10.38 -4.23
N ASN A 76 -23.96 11.35 -3.34
CA ASN A 76 -22.96 11.30 -2.26
C ASN A 76 -21.48 11.21 -2.72
N LEU A 77 -21.19 11.40 -4.00
CA LEU A 77 -19.83 11.61 -4.50
C LEU A 77 -19.59 13.11 -4.79
N PRO A 78 -18.36 13.62 -4.61
CA PRO A 78 -18.06 15.02 -4.86
C PRO A 78 -18.26 15.44 -6.32
N SER A 79 -18.95 16.56 -6.53
CA SER A 79 -19.05 17.21 -7.84
C SER A 79 -17.91 18.20 -8.11
N ALA A 80 -17.02 18.41 -7.14
CA ALA A 80 -15.85 19.27 -7.24
C ALA A 80 -14.58 18.48 -6.88
N ALA A 81 -13.42 18.99 -7.31
CA ALA A 81 -12.15 18.39 -6.96
C ALA A 81 -11.87 18.55 -5.46
N GLU A 82 -11.87 17.45 -4.71
CA GLU A 82 -11.63 17.47 -3.27
C GLU A 82 -11.07 16.15 -2.74
N TYR A 83 -10.43 16.25 -1.58
CA TYR A 83 -10.03 15.09 -0.79
C TYR A 83 -11.14 14.69 0.18
N LYS A 84 -11.26 13.38 0.41
CA LYS A 84 -12.12 12.77 1.42
C LYS A 84 -11.40 11.60 2.08
N ARG A 85 -11.97 11.16 3.19
CA ARG A 85 -11.62 9.90 3.85
C ARG A 85 -12.76 8.90 3.66
N VAL A 86 -12.40 7.62 3.68
CA VAL A 86 -13.35 6.51 3.54
C VAL A 86 -13.00 5.42 4.54
N ASP A 87 -14.00 4.68 5.00
CA ASP A 87 -13.84 3.59 5.97
C ASP A 87 -14.56 2.34 5.47
N TYR A 88 -14.01 1.15 5.71
CA TYR A 88 -14.62 -0.10 5.26
C TYR A 88 -15.98 -0.37 5.92
N ARG A 89 -16.22 0.21 7.11
CA ARG A 89 -17.44 -0.01 7.88
C ARG A 89 -18.65 0.76 7.34
N GLN A 90 -18.41 1.81 6.57
CA GLN A 90 -19.45 2.75 6.17
C GLN A 90 -19.29 3.15 4.70
N ASN A 91 -20.37 3.06 3.94
CA ASN A 91 -20.43 3.60 2.58
C ASN A 91 -20.68 5.12 2.60
N ILE A 92 -19.89 5.85 3.39
CA ILE A 92 -20.03 7.30 3.62
C ILE A 92 -18.66 7.96 3.46
N LEU A 93 -18.64 9.11 2.78
CA LEU A 93 -17.45 9.95 2.69
C LEU A 93 -17.30 10.80 3.95
N LEU A 94 -16.14 10.71 4.58
CA LEU A 94 -15.75 11.52 5.71
C LEU A 94 -14.98 12.75 5.22
N ASN A 95 -15.11 13.87 5.95
CA ASN A 95 -14.31 15.05 5.67
C ASN A 95 -12.82 14.73 5.76
N ASP A 96 -12.05 15.33 4.86
CA ASP A 96 -10.62 15.16 4.82
C ASP A 96 -9.94 15.58 6.13
N ASP A 97 -8.91 14.83 6.50
CA ASP A 97 -7.96 15.18 7.54
C ASP A 97 -6.59 14.63 7.13
N PRO A 98 -5.66 15.48 6.68
CA PRO A 98 -4.36 15.03 6.21
C PRO A 98 -3.48 14.44 7.33
N ASN A 99 -3.86 14.62 8.59
CA ASN A 99 -3.14 14.08 9.74
C ASN A 99 -3.80 12.83 10.33
N ALA A 100 -4.93 12.37 9.76
CA ALA A 100 -5.61 11.19 10.25
C ALA A 100 -4.89 9.90 9.83
N TYR A 101 -4.41 9.17 10.83
CA TYR A 101 -3.87 7.83 10.67
C TYR A 101 -4.98 6.79 10.77
N LEU A 102 -4.84 5.70 10.03
CA LEU A 102 -5.68 4.52 10.20
C LEU A 102 -5.27 3.78 11.47
N ASN A 103 -6.24 3.37 12.25
CA ASN A 103 -6.09 2.45 13.37
C ASN A 103 -6.41 1.04 12.92
N ILE A 104 -5.76 0.05 13.52
CA ILE A 104 -6.08 -1.37 13.32
C ILE A 104 -6.83 -1.91 14.54
N ASP A 105 -7.95 -2.58 14.29
CA ASP A 105 -8.74 -3.23 15.33
C ASP A 105 -8.21 -4.64 15.67
N SER A 106 -8.79 -5.27 16.69
CA SER A 106 -8.40 -6.63 17.11
C SER A 106 -8.69 -7.71 16.06
N SER A 107 -9.54 -7.41 15.08
CA SER A 107 -9.90 -8.30 13.98
C SER A 107 -9.01 -8.10 12.75
N GLY A 108 -8.09 -7.13 12.79
CA GLY A 108 -7.12 -6.86 11.73
C GLY A 108 -7.61 -5.89 10.66
N PHE A 109 -8.73 -5.19 10.88
CA PHE A 109 -9.25 -4.22 9.91
C PHE A 109 -8.76 -2.81 10.21
N TYR A 110 -8.53 -2.05 9.15
CA TYR A 110 -8.04 -0.68 9.21
C TYR A 110 -9.20 0.31 9.08
N SER A 111 -9.31 1.25 10.02
CA SER A 111 -10.40 2.23 10.08
C SER A 111 -9.93 3.52 10.75
N TYR A 112 -10.75 4.57 10.72
CA TYR A 112 -10.52 5.77 11.54
C TYR A 112 -11.15 5.67 12.95
N ASP A 113 -11.78 4.54 13.26
CA ASP A 113 -12.38 4.24 14.55
C ASP A 113 -11.31 3.94 15.63
N ALA A 114 -11.76 3.66 16.85
CA ALA A 114 -10.87 3.24 17.94
C ALA A 114 -10.10 1.96 17.60
N GLY A 115 -8.80 1.96 17.86
CA GLY A 115 -7.91 0.83 17.63
C GLY A 115 -6.46 1.17 17.95
N THR A 116 -5.53 0.31 17.52
CA THR A 116 -4.09 0.57 17.67
C THR A 116 -3.64 1.48 16.53
N PRO A 117 -3.00 2.64 16.81
CA PRO A 117 -2.50 3.54 15.78
C PRO A 117 -1.53 2.86 14.85
N THR A 118 -1.70 3.07 13.54
CA THR A 118 -0.77 2.62 12.51
C THR A 118 -0.08 3.81 11.86
N LYS A 119 0.93 3.52 11.03
CA LYS A 119 1.68 4.53 10.27
C LYS A 119 1.03 4.93 8.95
N PHE A 120 -0.08 4.30 8.58
CA PHE A 120 -0.72 4.50 7.28
C PHE A 120 -1.75 5.62 7.35
N GLN A 121 -1.69 6.54 6.39
CA GLN A 121 -2.68 7.56 6.16
C GLN A 121 -3.29 7.30 4.78
N ARG A 122 -4.62 7.16 4.71
CA ARG A 122 -5.35 7.00 3.46
C ARG A 122 -6.14 8.27 3.16
N ARG A 123 -6.17 8.70 1.90
CA ARG A 123 -7.03 9.79 1.42
C ARG A 123 -7.49 9.46 0.01
N ILE A 124 -8.74 9.79 -0.28
CA ILE A 124 -9.32 9.64 -1.62
C ILE A 124 -9.44 11.03 -2.22
N TYR A 125 -8.86 11.23 -3.39
CA TYR A 125 -9.01 12.43 -4.18
C TYR A 125 -9.97 12.16 -5.33
N PHE A 126 -10.92 13.07 -5.51
CA PHE A 126 -11.86 13.05 -6.60
C PHE A 126 -11.47 14.14 -7.60
N ASP A 127 -11.44 13.79 -8.88
CA ASP A 127 -11.32 14.76 -9.96
C ASP A 127 -12.48 14.58 -10.96
N PRO A 128 -13.57 15.34 -10.80
CA PRO A 128 -14.72 15.27 -11.70
C PRO A 128 -14.47 16.02 -13.02
N THR A 129 -13.33 16.71 -13.18
CA THR A 129 -13.01 17.48 -14.39
C THR A 129 -12.34 16.63 -15.47
N VAL A 130 -11.89 15.43 -15.11
CA VAL A 130 -11.24 14.48 -16.02
C VAL A 130 -12.22 14.04 -17.10
N GLN A 131 -11.83 14.24 -18.36
CA GLN A 131 -12.61 13.83 -19.52
C GLN A 131 -12.55 12.31 -19.69
N CYS A 132 -13.72 11.69 -19.68
CA CYS A 132 -13.90 10.27 -19.91
C CYS A 132 -13.75 9.98 -21.42
N THR A 133 -12.93 8.98 -21.78
CA THR A 133 -12.80 8.53 -23.17
C THR A 133 -13.63 7.27 -23.42
N PRO A 134 -14.40 7.16 -24.52
CA PRO A 134 -14.48 8.11 -25.65
C PRO A 134 -15.06 9.47 -25.27
N ALA A 135 -14.43 10.53 -25.79
CA ALA A 135 -14.75 11.92 -25.50
C ALA A 135 -16.12 12.28 -26.12
N GLY A 136 -17.19 11.98 -25.42
CA GLY A 136 -18.56 12.30 -25.82
C GLY A 136 -19.47 12.65 -24.65
N ASP A 137 -19.12 12.19 -23.45
CA ASP A 137 -19.99 12.26 -22.29
C ASP A 137 -19.29 12.91 -21.09
N VAL A 138 -19.11 14.23 -21.17
CA VAL A 138 -18.68 15.04 -20.03
C VAL A 138 -19.70 14.87 -18.90
N GLY A 139 -19.27 14.36 -17.75
CA GLY A 139 -20.15 14.05 -16.61
C GLY A 139 -20.61 12.59 -16.50
N GLN A 140 -20.08 11.67 -17.31
CA GLN A 140 -20.38 10.23 -17.18
C GLN A 140 -19.26 9.40 -16.53
N CYS A 141 -18.19 10.02 -16.04
CA CYS A 141 -17.26 9.34 -15.14
C CYS A 141 -16.62 10.29 -14.14
N ILE A 142 -16.16 9.71 -13.03
CA ILE A 142 -15.42 10.39 -11.97
C ILE A 142 -14.06 9.70 -11.88
N HIS A 143 -12.98 10.47 -11.98
CA HIS A 143 -11.64 9.96 -11.69
C HIS A 143 -11.42 9.97 -10.19
N VAL A 144 -11.03 8.80 -9.67
CA VAL A 144 -10.85 8.57 -8.24
C VAL A 144 -9.45 8.09 -8.00
N VAL A 145 -8.78 8.74 -7.06
CA VAL A 145 -7.38 8.50 -6.73
C VAL A 145 -7.30 8.16 -5.25
N SER A 146 -6.97 6.92 -4.94
CA SER A 146 -6.70 6.47 -3.58
C SER A 146 -5.21 6.61 -3.29
N GLU A 147 -4.87 7.54 -2.39
CA GLU A 147 -3.52 7.81 -1.93
C GLU A 147 -3.32 7.19 -0.54
N VAL A 148 -2.26 6.40 -0.39
CA VAL A 148 -1.81 5.88 0.91
C VAL A 148 -0.38 6.33 1.17
N LYS A 149 -0.17 7.00 2.30
CA LYS A 149 1.13 7.48 2.78
C LYS A 149 1.57 6.72 4.02
N TRP A 150 2.85 6.38 4.08
CA TRP A 150 3.50 5.86 5.28
C TRP A 150 4.98 6.27 5.29
N GLU A 151 5.45 6.79 6.42
CA GLU A 151 6.83 7.28 6.55
C GLU A 151 7.20 8.26 5.40
N ASN A 152 8.14 7.89 4.53
CA ASN A 152 8.58 8.67 3.36
C ASN A 152 8.06 8.11 2.03
N TYR A 153 7.13 7.17 2.08
CA TYR A 153 6.57 6.49 0.91
C TYR A 153 5.13 6.93 0.67
N THR A 154 4.80 7.05 -0.60
CA THR A 154 3.43 7.29 -1.09
C THR A 154 3.13 6.23 -2.13
N LEU A 155 1.97 5.62 -2.01
CA LEU A 155 1.38 4.77 -3.04
C LEU A 155 0.09 5.41 -3.51
N VAL A 156 -0.14 5.37 -4.81
CA VAL A 156 -1.35 5.88 -5.45
C VAL A 156 -1.94 4.77 -6.32
N ILE A 157 -3.24 4.55 -6.18
CA ILE A 157 -4.04 3.74 -7.09
C ILE A 157 -5.14 4.63 -7.66
N GLU A 158 -5.33 4.56 -8.97
CA GLU A 158 -6.31 5.36 -9.68
C GLU A 158 -7.34 4.46 -10.34
N ASP A 159 -8.57 4.95 -10.38
CA ASP A 159 -9.65 4.34 -11.13
C ASP A 159 -10.55 5.40 -11.75
N ARG A 160 -11.35 4.98 -12.73
CA ARG A 160 -12.37 5.81 -13.37
C ARG A 160 -13.72 5.11 -13.19
N LEU A 161 -14.58 5.70 -12.37
CA LEU A 161 -15.93 5.20 -12.20
C LEU A 161 -16.83 5.79 -13.27
N TYR A 162 -17.35 4.95 -14.16
CA TYR A 162 -18.29 5.36 -15.20
C TYR A 162 -19.74 5.14 -14.78
N ASN A 163 -20.65 5.88 -15.41
CA ASN A 163 -22.11 5.71 -15.34
C ASN A 163 -22.61 4.57 -16.25
N TRP A 164 -22.03 3.39 -16.13
CA TRP A 164 -22.39 2.20 -16.90
C TRP A 164 -22.86 1.09 -15.97
N ARG A 165 -24.08 0.59 -16.18
CA ARG A 165 -24.55 -0.57 -15.41
C ARG A 165 -23.83 -1.83 -15.94
N PRO A 166 -23.29 -2.68 -15.05
CA PRO A 166 -22.72 -3.97 -15.45
C PRO A 166 -23.77 -4.91 -16.05
#